data_AF-A0AAV4J3L5-F1
#
_entry.id   AF-A0AAV4J3L5-F1
#
_cell.length_a   1.000
_cell.length_b   1.000
_cell.length_c   1.000
_cell.angle_alpha   90.00
_cell.angle_beta   90.00
_cell.angle_gamma   90.00
#
_symmetry.space_group_name_H-M   'P 1'
#
loop_
_entity.id
_entity.type
_entity.pdbx_description
1 polymer ?
#
loop_
_entity_poly.entity_id
_entity_poly.type
_entity_poly.pdbx_seq_one_letter_code
_entity_poly.pdbx_strand_id
1 'polypeptide(L)'
;MENWFLLNRRVLRRLELDLSDDVIRALANCKQRVVEKVLMMLRIQIDKFIERSNRLRLKTMQLQSALGLKSDPTEPDSDLISASPKPTTITGTEIVPYHQPKGGMKSPRASSIIGGVPHGHPLRTSYAARPAVLTVAPISDNVSKAMLEEKELECMAKDETIQILNAKLKRMEQLLHLKDIRIDDLESRMNHIQALKLAQFTDHPKMN
;
A
#
# COMPACT_ATOMS: atom_id res chain seq x y z
N MET A 1 15.88 4.49 -6.16
CA MET A 1 15.49 5.40 -7.28
C MET A 1 15.64 4.74 -8.64
N GLU A 2 16.67 3.92 -8.89
CA GLU A 2 16.89 3.23 -10.17
C GLU A 2 15.68 2.45 -10.72
N ASN A 3 14.95 1.74 -9.84
CA ASN A 3 13.70 1.06 -10.21
C ASN A 3 12.66 1.99 -10.83
N TRP A 4 12.51 3.21 -10.31
CA TRP A 4 11.57 4.20 -10.85
C TRP A 4 11.98 4.70 -12.23
N PHE A 5 13.28 4.90 -12.46
CA PHE A 5 13.79 5.28 -13.78
C PHE A 5 13.61 4.16 -14.81
N LEU A 6 13.84 2.90 -14.41
CA LEU A 6 13.61 1.75 -15.27
C LEU A 6 12.12 1.60 -15.61
N LEU A 7 11.25 1.74 -14.62
CA LEU A 7 9.80 1.73 -14.80
C LEU A 7 9.35 2.84 -15.75
N ASN A 8 9.87 4.06 -15.57
CA ASN A 8 9.56 5.19 -16.46
C ASN A 8 9.94 4.89 -17.90
N ARG A 9 11.17 4.37 -18.12
CA ARG A 9 11.67 4.04 -19.46
C ARG A 9 10.94 2.86 -20.13
N ARG A 10 10.64 1.79 -19.39
CA ARG A 10 10.13 0.53 -19.96
C ARG A 10 8.61 0.49 -20.07
N VAL A 11 7.92 1.09 -19.11
CA VAL A 11 6.46 0.97 -18.96
C VAL A 11 5.78 2.31 -19.20
N LEU A 12 6.12 3.35 -18.43
CA LEU A 12 5.35 4.60 -18.46
C LEU A 12 5.45 5.32 -19.82
N ARG A 13 6.64 5.35 -20.44
CA ARG A 13 6.77 5.91 -21.80
C ARG A 13 5.94 5.20 -22.85
N ARG A 14 5.69 3.89 -22.71
CA ARG A 14 4.81 3.13 -23.64
C ARG A 14 3.34 3.51 -23.47
N LEU A 15 2.98 4.03 -22.29
CA LEU A 15 1.68 4.60 -21.98
C LEU A 15 1.65 6.12 -22.23
N GLU A 16 2.62 6.68 -22.96
CA GLU A 16 2.73 8.13 -23.23
C GLU A 16 2.80 8.97 -21.94
N LEU A 17 3.38 8.40 -20.87
CA LEU A 17 3.67 9.09 -19.62
C LEU A 17 5.17 9.15 -19.42
N ASP A 18 5.74 10.34 -19.56
CA ASP A 18 7.14 10.58 -19.22
C ASP A 18 7.21 11.42 -17.94
N LEU A 19 7.75 10.83 -16.88
CA LEU A 19 7.93 11.51 -15.60
C LEU A 19 9.31 12.19 -15.57
N SER A 20 9.33 13.47 -15.18
CA SER A 20 10.58 14.16 -14.92
C SER A 20 11.27 13.65 -13.65
N ASP A 21 12.58 13.84 -13.58
CA ASP A 21 13.39 13.40 -12.44
C ASP A 21 12.91 13.98 -11.10
N ASP A 22 12.42 15.21 -11.09
CA ASP A 22 11.86 15.85 -9.90
C ASP A 22 10.59 15.16 -9.42
N VAL A 23 9.72 14.75 -10.35
CA VAL A 23 8.50 14.01 -10.03
C VAL A 23 8.87 12.61 -9.54
N ILE A 24 9.83 11.94 -10.16
CA ILE A 24 10.32 10.62 -9.71
C ILE A 24 10.92 10.71 -8.29
N ARG A 25 11.70 11.75 -8.00
CA ARG A 25 12.22 12.03 -6.65
C ARG A 25 11.09 12.26 -5.65
N ALA A 26 10.09 13.06 -6.01
CA ALA A 26 8.94 13.31 -5.16
C ALA A 26 8.10 12.05 -4.90
N LEU A 27 7.94 11.18 -5.90
CA LEU A 27 7.27 9.89 -5.77
C LEU A 27 8.04 8.93 -4.86
N ALA A 28 9.36 8.85 -5.02
CA ALA A 28 10.21 8.01 -4.17
C ALA A 28 10.18 8.43 -2.69
N ASN A 29 9.94 9.72 -2.42
CA ASN A 29 9.76 10.27 -1.08
C ASN A 29 8.29 10.29 -0.61
N CYS A 30 7.38 9.63 -1.34
CA CYS A 30 5.95 9.55 -1.02
C CYS A 30 5.31 10.93 -0.80
N LYS A 31 5.69 11.93 -1.59
CA LYS A 31 5.14 13.29 -1.44
C LYS A 31 3.64 13.30 -1.77
N GLN A 32 2.84 13.67 -0.79
CA GLN A 32 1.39 13.85 -0.93
C GLN A 32 1.05 14.80 -2.10
N ARG A 33 -0.11 14.60 -2.73
CA ARG A 33 -0.61 15.23 -3.97
C ARG A 33 0.13 14.82 -5.24
N VAL A 34 1.43 14.54 -5.19
CA VAL A 34 2.20 14.11 -6.38
C VAL A 34 1.85 12.67 -6.76
N VAL A 35 1.77 11.78 -5.76
CA VAL A 35 1.42 10.37 -5.98
C VAL A 35 0.03 10.26 -6.62
N GLU A 36 -0.94 10.97 -6.07
CA GLU A 36 -2.34 11.00 -6.49
C GLU A 36 -2.46 11.53 -7.93
N LYS A 37 -1.76 12.63 -8.25
CA LYS A 37 -1.74 13.20 -9.59
C LYS A 37 -1.17 12.21 -10.61
N VAL A 38 -0.06 11.55 -10.29
CA VAL A 38 0.56 10.57 -11.19
C VAL A 38 -0.31 9.33 -11.36
N LEU A 39 -0.94 8.83 -10.30
CA LEU A 39 -1.87 7.70 -10.37
C LEU A 39 -3.11 8.03 -11.22
N MET A 40 -3.65 9.24 -11.10
CA MET A 40 -4.76 9.71 -11.93
C MET A 40 -4.35 9.78 -13.41
N MET A 41 -3.19 10.36 -13.71
CA MET A 41 -2.66 10.40 -15.08
C MET A 41 -2.41 8.99 -15.64
N LEU A 42 -1.87 8.09 -14.81
CA LEU A 42 -1.63 6.69 -15.16
C LEU A 42 -2.93 5.98 -15.51
N ARG A 43 -3.99 6.19 -14.72
CA ARG A 43 -5.30 5.60 -14.99
C ARG A 43 -5.84 6.01 -16.36
N ILE A 44 -5.85 7.31 -16.64
CA ILE A 44 -6.32 7.85 -17.93
C ILE A 44 -5.57 7.24 -19.10
N GLN A 45 -4.25 7.07 -18.95
CA GLN A 45 -3.41 6.56 -20.03
C GLN A 45 -3.53 5.05 -20.23
N ILE A 46 -3.76 4.28 -19.16
CA ILE A 46 -4.09 2.85 -19.27
C ILE A 46 -5.42 2.68 -20.02
N ASP A 47 -6.44 3.45 -19.68
CA ASP A 47 -7.75 3.38 -20.33
C ASP A 47 -7.62 3.69 -21.85
N LYS A 48 -6.90 4.76 -22.19
CA LYS A 48 -6.58 5.12 -23.59
C LYS A 48 -5.80 4.02 -24.31
N PHE A 49 -4.82 3.41 -23.64
CA PHE A 49 -4.00 2.35 -24.22
C PHE A 49 -4.83 1.10 -24.52
N ILE A 50 -5.72 0.68 -23.60
CA ILE A 50 -6.63 -0.46 -23.78
C ILE A 50 -7.58 -0.21 -24.95
N GLU A 51 -8.20 0.97 -25.01
CA GLU A 51 -9.11 1.34 -26.10
C GLU A 51 -8.40 1.29 -27.47
N ARG A 52 -7.20 1.88 -27.55
CA ARG A 52 -6.40 1.88 -28.78
C ARG A 52 -6.00 0.45 -29.20
N SER A 53 -5.57 -0.38 -28.24
CA SER A 53 -5.21 -1.77 -28.48
C SER A 53 -6.40 -2.60 -28.99
N ASN A 54 -7.57 -2.46 -28.35
CA ASN A 54 -8.79 -3.14 -28.76
C ASN A 54 -9.24 -2.72 -30.17
N ARG A 55 -9.15 -1.42 -30.49
CA ARG A 55 -9.47 -0.92 -31.82
C ARG A 55 -8.54 -1.47 -32.90
N LEU A 56 -7.23 -1.57 -32.62
CA LEU A 56 -6.26 -2.17 -33.54
C LEU A 56 -6.53 -3.66 -33.76
N ARG A 57 -6.86 -4.40 -32.69
CA ARG A 57 -7.24 -5.81 -32.76
C ARG A 57 -8.48 -6.00 -33.62
N LEU A 58 -9.52 -5.19 -33.42
CA LEU A 58 -10.75 -5.25 -34.20
C LEU A 58 -10.50 -4.95 -35.70
N LYS A 59 -9.70 -3.91 -35.99
CA LYS A 59 -9.33 -3.57 -37.37
C LYS A 59 -8.55 -4.70 -38.06
N THR A 60 -7.70 -5.40 -37.31
CA THR A 60 -6.95 -6.56 -37.82
C THR A 60 -7.88 -7.72 -38.16
N MET A 61 -8.86 -8.02 -37.30
CA MET A 61 -9.86 -9.06 -37.56
C MET A 61 -10.75 -8.72 -38.77
N GLN A 62 -11.14 -7.45 -38.92
CA GLN A 62 -11.90 -6.99 -40.09
C GLN A 62 -11.08 -7.11 -41.39
N LEU A 63 -9.79 -6.78 -41.36
CA LEU A 63 -8.92 -6.90 -42.54
C LEU A 63 -8.69 -8.36 -42.94
N GLN A 64 -8.50 -9.27 -41.97
CA GLN A 64 -8.38 -10.71 -42.24
C GLN A 64 -9.65 -11.28 -42.88
N SER A 65 -10.82 -10.86 -42.41
CA SER A 65 -12.11 -11.23 -43.00
C SER A 65 -12.25 -10.70 -44.43
N ALA A 66 -11.85 -9.45 -44.69
CA ALA A 66 -11.95 -8.82 -46.02
C ALA A 66 -10.98 -9.42 -47.06
N LEU A 67 -9.82 -9.93 -46.64
CA LEU A 67 -8.84 -10.55 -47.54
C LEU A 67 -9.10 -12.04 -47.81
N GLY A 68 -10.19 -12.62 -47.28
CA GLY A 68 -10.55 -14.02 -47.53
C GLY A 68 -9.53 -15.03 -47.01
N LEU A 69 -8.57 -14.60 -46.18
CA LEU A 69 -7.65 -15.46 -45.45
C LEU A 69 -8.45 -16.14 -44.34
N LYS A 70 -9.12 -17.24 -44.69
CA LYS A 70 -9.77 -18.12 -43.71
C LYS A 70 -8.72 -18.54 -42.69
N SER A 71 -8.96 -18.21 -41.42
CA SER A 71 -8.40 -18.98 -40.33
C SER A 71 -8.85 -20.43 -40.53
N ASP A 72 -7.89 -21.32 -40.74
CA ASP A 72 -8.09 -22.75 -40.59
C ASP A 72 -8.71 -22.98 -39.20
N PRO A 73 -9.87 -23.65 -39.08
CA PRO A 73 -10.42 -23.99 -37.78
C PRO A 73 -9.59 -25.14 -37.20
N THR A 74 -8.49 -24.81 -36.51
CA THR A 74 -8.09 -25.66 -35.38
C THR A 74 -9.03 -25.30 -34.24
N GLU A 75 -10.15 -26.03 -34.18
CA GLU A 75 -11.00 -26.08 -32.99
C GLU A 75 -10.14 -26.38 -31.75
N PRO A 76 -10.45 -25.79 -30.58
CA PRO A 76 -9.85 -26.20 -29.33
C PRO A 76 -10.30 -27.64 -29.01
N ASP A 77 -9.35 -28.57 -28.95
CA ASP A 77 -9.60 -29.97 -28.58
C ASP A 77 -10.34 -30.06 -27.24
N SER A 78 -11.65 -30.30 -27.34
CA SER A 78 -12.53 -30.72 -26.28
C SER A 78 -12.90 -32.18 -26.57
N ASP A 79 -12.03 -33.11 -26.20
CA ASP A 79 -12.39 -34.52 -25.98
C ASP A 79 -11.24 -35.25 -25.29
N LEU A 80 -11.37 -35.52 -23.98
CA LEU A 80 -10.93 -36.80 -23.42
C LEU A 80 -11.88 -37.28 -22.29
N ILE A 81 -12.81 -38.14 -22.73
CA ILE A 81 -13.22 -39.43 -22.14
C ILE A 81 -14.27 -39.43 -20.99
N SER A 82 -15.48 -39.82 -21.38
CA SER A 82 -16.47 -40.57 -20.60
C SER A 82 -15.96 -41.97 -20.22
N ALA A 83 -16.00 -42.34 -18.94
CA ALA A 83 -16.63 -43.57 -18.43
C ALA A 83 -16.27 -43.82 -16.94
N SER A 84 -17.28 -44.19 -16.16
CA SER A 84 -17.20 -44.63 -14.75
C SER A 84 -16.30 -45.86 -14.53
N PRO A 85 -15.75 -46.08 -13.32
CA PRO A 85 -16.50 -46.88 -12.33
C PRO A 85 -16.36 -46.43 -10.85
N LYS A 86 -17.43 -46.69 -10.08
CA LYS A 86 -17.49 -46.81 -8.60
C LYS A 86 -16.89 -48.16 -8.13
N PRO A 87 -16.83 -48.48 -6.82
CA PRO A 87 -16.32 -47.75 -5.63
C PRO A 87 -15.30 -48.66 -4.88
N THR A 88 -15.19 -48.53 -3.54
CA THR A 88 -14.42 -49.34 -2.56
C THR A 88 -12.90 -49.10 -2.58
N THR A 89 -12.15 -48.87 -1.48
CA THR A 89 -12.36 -49.18 -0.06
C THR A 89 -11.17 -48.59 0.73
N ILE A 90 -11.47 -47.88 1.83
CA ILE A 90 -10.75 -47.94 3.12
C ILE A 90 -9.27 -47.47 3.18
N THR A 91 -9.10 -46.27 3.78
CA THR A 91 -8.25 -46.00 4.97
C THR A 91 -6.72 -45.79 4.85
N GLY A 92 -6.28 -44.70 5.50
CA GLY A 92 -5.01 -44.61 6.25
C GLY A 92 -3.92 -43.77 5.57
N THR A 93 -3.73 -42.49 5.91
CA THR A 93 -2.85 -41.93 6.97
C THR A 93 -1.37 -41.74 6.60
N GLU A 94 -0.99 -40.45 6.43
CA GLU A 94 0.28 -39.73 6.75
C GLU A 94 1.64 -40.31 6.22
N ILE A 95 2.80 -39.65 6.05
CA ILE A 95 3.51 -38.51 6.68
C ILE A 95 4.55 -37.95 5.63
N VAL A 96 4.89 -36.65 5.67
CA VAL A 96 5.92 -35.93 4.85
C VAL A 96 7.34 -36.17 5.45
N PRO A 97 8.50 -36.36 4.75
CA PRO A 97 9.34 -35.21 4.30
C PRO A 97 10.50 -35.36 3.27
N TYR A 98 10.93 -34.18 2.80
CA TYR A 98 12.22 -33.65 2.28
C TYR A 98 13.49 -34.53 2.08
N HIS A 99 14.07 -34.40 0.86
CA HIS A 99 15.49 -34.49 0.43
C HIS A 99 16.17 -35.87 0.49
N GLN A 100 17.06 -36.29 -0.43
CA GLN A 100 17.81 -35.74 -1.55
C GLN A 100 18.23 -36.98 -2.40
N PRO A 101 18.45 -36.90 -3.73
CA PRO A 101 19.08 -38.02 -4.40
C PRO A 101 20.57 -38.03 -4.01
N LYS A 102 21.12 -39.22 -3.80
CA LYS A 102 22.35 -39.75 -4.44
C LYS A 102 23.23 -40.55 -3.47
N GLY A 103 23.25 -41.86 -3.71
CA GLY A 103 24.38 -42.76 -3.44
C GLY A 103 24.29 -43.91 -4.47
N GLY A 104 25.34 -44.38 -5.13
CA GLY A 104 26.76 -44.13 -4.93
C GLY A 104 27.46 -43.45 -6.11
N MET A 105 28.05 -42.29 -5.81
CA MET A 105 29.50 -42.30 -5.57
C MET A 105 29.75 -41.95 -4.09
N LYS A 106 30.45 -42.88 -3.40
CA LYS A 106 31.18 -42.86 -2.11
C LYS A 106 30.42 -42.66 -0.77
N SER A 107 30.61 -43.67 0.10
CA SER A 107 30.11 -43.86 1.48
C SER A 107 31.03 -43.21 2.54
N PRO A 108 30.58 -43.00 3.79
CA PRO A 108 30.86 -44.00 4.83
C PRO A 108 29.72 -44.22 5.84
N ARG A 109 29.57 -45.49 6.25
CA ARG A 109 29.12 -45.94 7.58
C ARG A 109 27.63 -46.33 7.75
N ALA A 110 27.36 -47.51 7.23
CA ALA A 110 26.61 -48.63 7.80
C ALA A 110 25.90 -48.51 9.17
N SER A 111 24.68 -49.08 9.15
CA SER A 111 24.05 -49.96 10.15
C SER A 111 23.46 -49.37 11.44
N SER A 112 22.14 -49.59 11.61
CA SER A 112 21.55 -50.50 12.61
C SER A 112 20.28 -49.96 13.30
N ILE A 113 19.28 -50.85 13.36
CA ILE A 113 18.41 -51.14 14.52
C ILE A 113 17.17 -50.24 14.79
N ILE A 114 16.00 -50.87 14.58
CA ILE A 114 14.84 -51.04 15.48
C ILE A 114 14.27 -49.80 16.22
N GLY A 115 13.00 -49.50 15.91
CA GLY A 115 12.00 -49.08 16.90
C GLY A 115 11.85 -47.57 17.14
N GLY A 116 10.65 -47.03 16.93
CA GLY A 116 10.27 -45.69 17.41
C GLY A 116 9.11 -45.08 16.63
N VAL A 117 7.92 -45.12 17.22
CA VAL A 117 6.62 -44.60 16.74
C VAL A 117 6.65 -43.07 16.51
N PRO A 118 6.08 -42.51 15.41
CA PRO A 118 5.85 -41.07 15.28
C PRO A 118 4.37 -40.68 15.54
N HIS A 119 4.16 -39.66 16.38
CA HIS A 119 2.86 -39.04 16.67
C HIS A 119 2.41 -38.09 15.55
N GLY A 120 1.15 -38.22 15.12
CA GLY A 120 0.54 -37.51 14.00
C GLY A 120 0.17 -36.05 14.27
N HIS A 121 0.25 -35.24 13.20
CA HIS A 121 -0.27 -33.87 13.15
C HIS A 121 -0.94 -33.68 11.77
N PRO A 122 -2.23 -33.29 11.72
CA PRO A 122 -2.96 -33.26 10.47
C PRO A 122 -2.48 -32.08 9.61
N LEU A 123 -2.09 -32.34 8.36
CA LEU A 123 -1.94 -31.33 7.35
C LEU A 123 -3.13 -31.37 6.38
N ARG A 124 -3.72 -30.18 6.20
CA ARG A 124 -3.98 -29.63 4.86
C ARG A 124 -5.05 -30.35 4.04
N THR A 125 -6.29 -30.44 4.53
CA THR A 125 -7.52 -30.42 3.70
C THR A 125 -8.74 -30.19 4.60
N SER A 126 -9.14 -28.93 4.76
CA SER A 126 -10.49 -28.56 5.24
C SER A 126 -10.89 -27.12 4.87
N TYR A 127 -10.45 -26.65 3.70
CA TYR A 127 -11.24 -25.70 2.92
C TYR A 127 -11.52 -26.37 1.58
N ALA A 128 -12.50 -27.27 1.63
CA ALA A 128 -13.20 -27.71 0.44
C ALA A 128 -13.55 -26.47 -0.37
N ALA A 129 -13.14 -26.52 -1.63
CA ALA A 129 -13.49 -25.59 -2.66
C ALA A 129 -15.01 -25.44 -2.69
N ARG A 130 -15.52 -24.41 -1.99
CA ARG A 130 -16.59 -23.62 -2.58
C ARG A 130 -16.03 -23.18 -3.94
N PRO A 131 -16.77 -23.29 -5.06
CA PRO A 131 -16.46 -22.44 -6.19
C PRO A 131 -16.67 -21.03 -5.64
N ALA A 132 -15.60 -20.41 -5.17
CA ALA A 132 -15.51 -18.98 -5.14
C ALA A 132 -15.59 -18.61 -6.61
N VAL A 133 -16.82 -18.45 -7.08
CA VAL A 133 -17.10 -17.59 -8.22
C VAL A 133 -16.49 -16.27 -7.77
N LEU A 134 -15.23 -16.07 -8.16
CA LEU A 134 -14.67 -14.74 -8.30
C LEU A 134 -15.56 -14.12 -9.34
N THR A 135 -16.67 -13.55 -8.88
CA THR A 135 -17.30 -12.46 -9.57
C THR A 135 -16.18 -11.46 -9.73
N VAL A 136 -15.57 -11.42 -10.91
CA VAL A 136 -14.79 -10.27 -11.35
C VAL A 136 -15.74 -9.11 -11.13
N ALA A 137 -15.48 -8.33 -10.08
CA ALA A 137 -16.19 -7.08 -9.88
C ALA A 137 -16.09 -6.31 -11.20
N PRO A 138 -17.19 -5.78 -11.73
CA PRO A 138 -17.12 -5.00 -12.95
C PRO A 138 -16.08 -3.91 -12.72
N ILE A 139 -15.20 -3.73 -13.70
CA ILE A 139 -14.20 -2.68 -13.75
C ILE A 139 -14.95 -1.34 -13.74
N SER A 140 -15.29 -0.86 -12.56
CA SER A 140 -15.81 0.48 -12.34
C SER A 140 -15.46 0.98 -10.94
N ASP A 141 -14.21 0.79 -10.51
CA ASP A 141 -13.58 1.72 -9.56
C ASP A 141 -13.26 3.03 -10.32
N ASN A 142 -14.31 3.64 -10.85
CA ASN A 142 -14.26 4.91 -11.54
C ASN A 142 -14.76 5.89 -10.48
N VAL A 143 -13.85 6.65 -9.87
CA VAL A 143 -14.28 7.80 -9.08
C VAL A 143 -14.98 8.74 -10.05
N SER A 144 -16.31 8.81 -9.95
CA SER A 144 -17.12 9.70 -10.79
C SER A 144 -16.57 11.12 -10.68
N LYS A 145 -16.46 11.85 -11.81
CA LYS A 145 -15.97 13.23 -11.83
C LYS A 145 -16.69 14.11 -10.78
N ALA A 146 -17.98 13.90 -10.59
CA ALA A 146 -18.78 14.56 -9.55
C ALA A 146 -18.32 14.24 -8.11
N MET A 147 -17.96 12.99 -7.83
CA MET A 147 -17.46 12.57 -6.52
C MET A 147 -16.07 13.14 -6.24
N LEU A 148 -15.22 13.27 -7.28
CA LEU A 148 -13.94 13.95 -7.15
C LEU A 148 -14.13 15.45 -6.86
N GLU A 149 -15.01 16.11 -7.61
CA GLU A 149 -15.34 17.54 -7.43
C GLU A 149 -15.92 17.81 -6.03
N GLU A 150 -16.82 16.95 -5.55
CA GLU A 150 -17.33 17.00 -4.18
C GLU A 150 -16.20 16.88 -3.15
N LYS A 151 -15.27 15.95 -3.35
CA LYS A 151 -14.11 15.78 -2.46
C LYS A 151 -13.13 16.96 -2.52
N GLU A 152 -12.98 17.60 -3.69
CA GLU A 152 -12.18 18.81 -3.84
C GLU A 152 -12.79 19.97 -3.05
N LEU A 153 -14.11 20.18 -3.13
CA LEU A 153 -14.83 21.19 -2.34
C LEU A 153 -14.73 20.90 -0.83
N GLU A 154 -14.88 19.64 -0.43
CA GLU A 154 -14.72 19.23 0.97
C GLU A 154 -13.28 19.52 1.46
N CYS A 155 -12.27 19.28 0.62
CA CYS A 155 -10.90 19.64 0.91
C CYS A 155 -10.73 21.16 1.06
N MET A 156 -11.33 21.97 0.17
CA MET A 156 -11.28 23.43 0.27
C MET A 156 -11.90 23.94 1.58
N ALA A 157 -13.05 23.39 1.99
CA ALA A 157 -13.70 23.75 3.26
C ALA A 157 -12.85 23.36 4.48
N LYS A 158 -12.17 22.21 4.42
CA LYS A 158 -11.22 21.81 5.47
C LYS A 158 -10.02 22.75 5.52
N ASP A 159 -9.47 23.15 4.37
CA ASP A 159 -8.36 24.10 4.30
C ASP A 159 -8.74 25.48 4.87
N GLU A 160 -9.96 25.95 4.61
CA GLU A 160 -10.50 27.18 5.23
C GLU A 160 -10.63 27.04 6.76
N THR A 161 -11.19 25.90 7.21
CA THR A 161 -11.31 25.62 8.65
C THR A 161 -9.95 25.61 9.34
N ILE A 162 -8.95 24.99 8.71
CA ILE A 162 -7.57 24.97 9.20
C ILE A 162 -6.99 26.38 9.28
N GLN A 163 -7.22 27.24 8.28
CA GLN A 163 -6.78 28.64 8.34
C GLN A 163 -7.39 29.38 9.53
N ILE A 164 -8.70 29.21 9.76
CA ILE A 164 -9.39 29.84 10.89
C ILE A 164 -8.81 29.35 12.23
N LEU A 165 -8.58 28.04 12.36
CA LEU A 165 -7.99 27.45 13.56
C LEU A 165 -6.56 27.97 13.80
N ASN A 166 -5.73 28.03 12.76
CA ASN A 166 -4.37 28.57 12.84
C ASN A 166 -4.36 30.05 13.27
N ALA A 167 -5.29 30.86 12.74
CA ALA A 167 -5.44 32.25 13.16
C ALA A 167 -5.84 32.37 14.65
N LYS A 168 -6.75 31.51 15.11
CA LYS A 168 -7.14 31.43 16.53
C LYS A 168 -5.97 31.01 17.42
N LEU A 169 -5.23 29.99 17.02
CA LEU A 169 -4.05 29.50 17.72
C LEU A 169 -3.02 30.62 17.87
N LYS A 170 -2.67 31.31 16.79
CA LYS A 170 -1.73 32.45 16.81
C LYS A 170 -2.18 33.56 17.78
N ARG A 171 -3.48 33.86 17.82
CA ARG A 171 -4.03 34.86 18.76
C ARG A 171 -3.91 34.39 20.22
N MET A 172 -4.14 33.10 20.47
CA MET A 172 -3.98 32.53 21.81
C MET A 172 -2.52 32.55 22.25
N GLU A 173 -1.58 32.20 21.37
CA GLU A 173 -0.14 32.29 21.63
C GLU A 173 0.30 33.71 21.99
N GLN A 174 -0.19 34.72 21.26
CA GLN A 174 0.06 36.12 21.59
C GLN A 174 -0.48 36.51 22.98
N LEU A 175 -1.67 36.02 23.33
CA LEU A 175 -2.27 36.32 24.63
C LEU A 175 -1.52 35.64 25.77
N LEU A 176 -1.05 34.40 25.56
CA LEU A 176 -0.20 33.69 26.51
C LEU A 176 1.11 34.44 26.71
N HIS A 177 1.80 34.84 25.64
CA HIS A 177 3.03 35.63 25.73
C HIS A 177 2.85 36.93 26.53
N LEU A 178 1.73 37.65 26.33
CA LEU A 178 1.42 38.84 27.12
C LEU A 178 1.15 38.52 28.59
N LYS A 179 0.51 37.39 28.88
CA LYS A 179 0.30 36.92 30.26
C LYS A 179 1.62 36.56 30.92
N ASP A 180 2.53 35.91 30.22
CA ASP A 180 3.85 35.54 30.74
C ASP A 180 4.68 36.79 31.10
N ILE A 181 4.75 37.78 30.19
CA ILE A 181 5.39 39.08 30.50
C ILE A 181 4.76 39.73 31.74
N ARG A 182 3.44 39.66 31.87
CA ARG A 182 2.74 40.25 33.01
C ARG A 182 3.03 39.51 34.31
N ILE A 183 3.18 38.18 34.26
CA ILE A 183 3.57 37.36 35.40
C ILE A 183 4.99 37.75 35.82
N ASP A 184 5.94 37.81 34.89
CA ASP A 184 7.35 38.16 35.16
C ASP A 184 7.48 39.55 35.82
N ASP A 185 6.74 40.56 35.35
CA ASP A 185 6.70 41.90 35.96
C ASP A 185 6.20 41.85 37.41
N LEU A 186 5.11 41.12 37.65
CA LEU A 186 4.53 41.00 38.99
C LEU A 186 5.43 40.20 39.93
N GLU A 187 6.05 39.13 39.46
CA GLU A 187 7.03 38.34 40.21
C GLU A 187 8.25 39.18 40.57
N SER A 188 8.78 39.96 39.62
CA SER A 188 9.89 40.89 39.85
C SER A 188 9.57 41.90 40.95
N ARG A 189 8.37 42.50 40.91
CA ARG A 189 7.91 43.45 41.94
C ARG A 189 7.70 42.79 43.29
N MET A 190 7.12 41.58 43.32
CA MET A 190 6.94 40.80 44.54
C MET A 190 8.29 40.48 45.19
N ASN A 191 9.24 39.96 44.41
CA ASN A 191 10.58 39.63 44.88
C ASN A 191 11.33 40.85 45.39
N HIS A 192 11.20 42.00 44.71
CA HIS A 192 11.79 43.25 45.17
C HIS A 192 11.24 43.69 46.54
N ILE A 193 9.91 43.63 46.73
CA ILE A 193 9.28 43.96 48.01
C ILE A 193 9.72 42.98 49.11
N GLN A 194 9.81 41.68 48.79
CA GLN A 194 10.30 40.68 49.74
C GLN A 194 11.76 40.93 50.15
N ALA A 195 12.63 41.31 49.19
CA ALA A 195 14.02 41.65 49.46
C ALA A 195 14.14 42.89 50.37
N LEU A 196 13.36 43.95 50.11
CA LEU A 196 13.30 45.13 50.97
C LEU A 196 12.81 44.79 52.39
N LYS A 197 11.78 43.93 52.49
CA LYS A 197 11.27 43.48 53.79
C LYS A 197 12.35 42.71 54.55
N LEU A 198 13.09 41.83 53.89
CA LEU A 198 14.17 41.06 54.52
C LEU A 198 15.29 41.98 55.03
N ALA A 199 15.69 42.98 54.25
CA ALA A 199 16.71 43.96 54.65
C ALA A 199 16.30 44.76 55.90
N GLN A 200 15.02 45.12 56.04
CA GLN A 200 14.52 45.82 57.22
C GLN A 200 14.55 44.97 58.50
N PHE A 201 14.45 43.64 58.39
CA PHE A 201 14.54 42.73 59.55
C PHE A 201 15.98 42.44 59.98
N THR A 202 16.97 42.62 59.10
CA THR A 202 18.38 42.34 59.41
C THR A 202 19.11 43.51 60.09
N ASP A 203 18.54 44.71 60.09
CA ASP A 203 19.16 45.94 60.60
C ASP A 203 18.97 46.21 62.10
N HIS A 204 18.44 45.26 62.89
CA HIS A 204 18.45 45.39 64.35
C HIS A 204 19.86 45.10 64.91
N PRO A 205 20.58 46.11 65.45
CA PRO A 205 21.91 45.88 65.98
C PRO A 205 21.80 45.08 67.27
N LYS A 206 22.61 44.02 67.38
CA LYS A 206 22.81 43.29 68.64
C LYS A 206 23.39 44.27 69.65
N MET A 207 22.56 44.73 70.59
CA MET A 207 22.98 45.41 71.80
C MET A 207 23.84 44.43 72.61
N ASN A 208 25.15 44.67 72.62
CA ASN A 208 26.12 44.15 73.59
C ASN A 208 26.77 45.34 74.29
#